data_AF-A0A7I8D8I2-F1
#
_entry.id   AF-A0A7I8D8I2-F1
#
_cell.length_a   1.000
_cell.length_b   1.000
_cell.length_c   1.000
_cell.angle_alpha   90.00
_cell.angle_beta   90.00
_cell.angle_gamma   90.00
#
_symmetry.space_group_name_H-M   'P 1'
#
loop_
_entity.id
_entity.type
_entity.pdbx_description
1 polymer ?
#
loop_
_entity_poly.entity_id
_entity_poly.type
_entity_poly.pdbx_seq_one_letter_code
_entity_poly.pdbx_strand_id
1 'polypeptide(L)'
;MLHKLEKDGWHKEIYTRILVEEQETARLLEFVKKHPARVEDFHTYLLERFPEETKELFQAHIENTANRSSTRKHYQDVCRIIRMLQRAGGETEAQQSVRMLLAKYPRKSALREELIKLRFQ
;
A
#
# COMPACT_ATOMS: atom_id res chain seq x y z
N MET A 1 -21.30 -19.40 -0.27
CA MET A 1 -20.01 -19.81 0.33
C MET A 1 -19.18 -18.59 0.75
N LEU A 2 -18.86 -17.68 -0.18
CA LEU A 2 -18.05 -16.47 0.09
C LEU A 2 -18.60 -15.57 1.22
N HIS A 3 -19.92 -15.36 1.30
CA HIS A 3 -20.52 -14.58 2.39
C HIS A 3 -20.30 -15.14 3.81
N LYS A 4 -20.05 -16.46 3.95
CA LYS A 4 -19.70 -17.03 5.25
C LYS A 4 -18.23 -16.73 5.60
N LEU A 5 -17.34 -16.85 4.61
CA LEU A 5 -15.91 -16.56 4.75
C LEU A 5 -15.63 -15.07 5.03
N GLU A 6 -16.46 -14.16 4.53
CA GLU A 6 -16.36 -12.73 4.83
C GLU A 6 -16.63 -12.38 6.30
N LYS A 7 -17.47 -13.18 6.97
CA LYS A 7 -17.83 -12.97 8.39
C LYS A 7 -16.87 -13.66 9.34
N ASP A 8 -16.30 -14.80 8.93
CA ASP A 8 -15.40 -15.59 9.74
C ASP A 8 -13.94 -15.17 9.49
N GLY A 9 -13.44 -14.23 10.30
CA GLY A 9 -12.09 -13.63 10.17
C GLY A 9 -10.89 -14.59 10.29
N TRP A 10 -11.11 -15.90 10.45
CA TRP A 10 -10.10 -16.94 10.61
C TRP A 10 -9.55 -17.49 9.28
N HIS A 11 -10.14 -17.13 8.14
CA HIS A 11 -9.75 -17.67 6.84
C HIS A 11 -9.40 -16.61 5.79
N LYS A 12 -8.79 -15.49 6.22
CA LYS A 12 -8.43 -14.38 5.31
C LYS A 12 -7.58 -14.84 4.13
N GLU A 13 -6.57 -15.68 4.35
CA GLU A 13 -5.70 -16.19 3.27
C GLU A 13 -6.45 -17.09 2.27
N ILE A 14 -7.28 -18.00 2.77
CA ILE A 14 -8.10 -18.88 1.92
C ILE A 14 -9.11 -18.04 1.15
N TYR A 15 -9.74 -17.06 1.81
CA TYR A 15 -10.68 -16.14 1.19
C TYR A 15 -10.01 -15.35 0.06
N THR A 16 -8.89 -14.67 0.32
CA THR A 16 -8.19 -13.91 -0.72
C THR A 16 -7.66 -14.78 -1.85
N ARG A 17 -7.24 -16.02 -1.56
CA ARG A 17 -6.85 -16.98 -2.60
C ARG A 17 -8.01 -17.30 -3.54
N ILE A 18 -9.18 -17.61 -2.98
CA ILE A 18 -10.39 -17.86 -3.78
C ILE A 18 -10.74 -16.62 -4.62
N LEU A 19 -10.65 -15.42 -4.04
CA LEU A 19 -10.95 -14.20 -4.80
C LEU A 19 -10.01 -14.01 -6.00
N VAL A 20 -8.72 -14.33 -5.84
CA VAL A 20 -7.75 -14.27 -6.95
C VAL A 20 -8.02 -15.36 -7.99
N GLU A 21 -8.23 -16.60 -7.56
CA GLU A 21 -8.50 -17.75 -8.45
C GLU A 21 -9.77 -17.55 -9.29
N GLU A 22 -10.82 -17.00 -8.68
CA GLU A 22 -12.12 -16.73 -9.31
C GLU A 22 -12.18 -15.34 -9.98
N GLN A 23 -11.08 -14.57 -10.00
CA GLN A 23 -11.00 -13.23 -10.58
C GLN A 23 -12.06 -12.23 -10.03
N GLU A 24 -12.42 -12.39 -8.75
CA GLU A 24 -13.35 -11.55 -8.01
C GLU A 24 -12.68 -10.24 -7.55
N THR A 25 -12.12 -9.48 -8.50
CA THR A 25 -11.24 -8.33 -8.22
C THR A 25 -11.94 -7.19 -7.49
N ALA A 26 -13.25 -6.99 -7.68
CA ALA A 26 -14.03 -6.00 -6.93
C ALA A 26 -14.11 -6.35 -5.44
N ARG A 27 -14.30 -7.62 -5.10
CA ARG A 27 -14.32 -8.07 -3.69
C ARG A 27 -12.92 -8.06 -3.08
N LEU A 28 -11.90 -8.33 -3.90
CA LEU A 28 -10.50 -8.20 -3.48
C LEU A 28 -10.19 -6.75 -3.12
N LEU A 29 -10.64 -5.79 -3.93
CA LEU A 29 -10.49 -4.36 -3.63
C LEU A 29 -11.15 -4.00 -2.29
N GLU A 30 -12.39 -4.43 -2.05
CA GLU A 30 -13.09 -4.16 -0.78
C GLU A 30 -12.39 -4.80 0.43
N PHE A 31 -11.77 -5.97 0.24
CA PHE A 31 -10.92 -6.57 1.25
C PHE A 31 -9.67 -5.71 1.54
N VAL A 32 -8.95 -5.26 0.51
CA VAL A 32 -7.74 -4.45 0.67
C VAL A 32 -8.05 -3.05 1.22
N LYS A 33 -9.20 -2.45 0.90
CA LYS A 33 -9.66 -1.19 1.53
C LYS A 33 -9.75 -1.29 3.05
N LYS A 34 -10.17 -2.45 3.57
CA LYS A 34 -10.20 -2.72 5.02
C LYS A 34 -8.83 -3.07 5.59
N HIS A 35 -7.88 -3.47 4.73
CA HIS A 35 -6.55 -3.92 5.09
C HIS A 35 -5.48 -3.32 4.15
N PRO A 36 -5.21 -1.99 4.21
CA PRO A 36 -4.36 -1.32 3.21
C PRO A 36 -2.97 -1.93 3.03
N ALA A 37 -2.40 -2.55 4.06
CA ALA A 37 -1.11 -3.26 3.97
C ALA A 37 -1.10 -4.40 2.93
N ARG A 38 -2.26 -5.00 2.65
CA ARG A 38 -2.41 -6.07 1.66
C ARG A 38 -2.33 -5.58 0.22
N VAL A 39 -2.25 -4.26 -0.02
CA VAL A 39 -1.98 -3.70 -1.35
C VAL A 39 -0.62 -4.20 -1.88
N GLU A 40 0.35 -4.42 -1.00
CA GLU A 40 1.65 -4.96 -1.40
C GLU A 40 1.53 -6.34 -2.06
N ASP A 41 0.63 -7.18 -1.56
CA ASP A 41 0.42 -8.55 -2.05
C ASP A 41 -0.48 -8.58 -3.30
N PHE A 42 -1.45 -7.69 -3.38
CA PHE A 42 -2.54 -7.79 -4.35
C PHE A 42 -2.56 -6.73 -5.45
N HIS A 43 -1.66 -5.73 -5.42
CA HIS A 43 -1.65 -4.64 -6.39
C HIS A 43 -1.65 -5.13 -7.85
N THR A 44 -0.91 -6.19 -8.18
CA THR A 44 -0.85 -6.73 -9.54
C THR A 44 -2.21 -7.18 -10.08
N TYR A 45 -3.09 -7.70 -9.22
CA TYR A 45 -4.46 -8.11 -9.59
C TYR A 45 -5.44 -6.94 -9.64
N LEU A 46 -5.16 -5.86 -8.90
CA LEU A 46 -6.05 -4.70 -8.79
C LEU A 46 -5.77 -3.66 -9.87
N LEU A 47 -4.51 -3.50 -10.30
CA LEU A 47 -4.10 -2.46 -11.26
C LEU A 47 -4.80 -2.56 -12.61
N GLU A 48 -5.17 -3.76 -13.06
CA GLU A 48 -5.84 -3.96 -14.35
C GLU A 48 -7.24 -3.32 -14.39
N ARG A 49 -7.96 -3.34 -13.27
CA ARG A 49 -9.37 -2.93 -13.20
C ARG A 49 -9.62 -1.69 -12.34
N PHE A 50 -8.74 -1.44 -11.36
CA PHE A 50 -8.87 -0.40 -10.34
C PHE A 50 -7.52 0.32 -10.12
N PRO A 51 -6.91 0.91 -11.17
CA PRO A 51 -5.57 1.50 -11.05
C PRO A 51 -5.53 2.67 -10.06
N GLU A 52 -6.54 3.55 -10.09
CA GLU A 52 -6.60 4.72 -9.23
C GLU A 52 -6.82 4.33 -7.77
N GLU A 53 -7.78 3.44 -7.50
CA GLU A 53 -8.02 2.95 -6.14
C GLU A 53 -6.83 2.17 -5.59
N THR A 54 -6.09 1.44 -6.44
CA THR A 54 -4.87 0.75 -6.01
C THR A 54 -3.79 1.73 -5.57
N LYS A 55 -3.62 2.84 -6.29
CA LYS A 55 -2.66 3.89 -5.91
C LYS A 55 -3.10 4.59 -4.62
N GLU A 56 -4.38 4.88 -4.44
CA GLU A 56 -4.93 5.43 -3.18
C GLU A 56 -4.66 4.50 -1.99
N LEU A 57 -4.82 3.18 -2.18
CA LEU A 57 -4.50 2.18 -1.15
C LEU A 57 -3.02 2.18 -0.78
N PHE A 58 -2.13 2.31 -1.76
CA PHE A 58 -0.70 2.50 -1.49
C PHE A 58 -0.44 3.78 -0.69
N GLN A 59 -1.04 4.91 -1.05
CA GLN A 59 -0.86 6.17 -0.32
C GLN A 59 -1.32 6.03 1.14
N ALA A 60 -2.49 5.42 1.38
CA ALA A 60 -2.99 5.15 2.71
C ALA A 60 -2.06 4.22 3.51
N HIS A 61 -1.52 3.18 2.87
CA HIS A 61 -0.56 2.25 3.51
C HIS A 61 0.79 2.91 3.83
N ILE A 62 1.31 3.74 2.92
CA ILE A 62 2.53 4.54 3.12
C ILE A 62 2.36 5.46 4.33
N GLU A 63 1.25 6.19 4.40
CA GLU A 63 0.97 7.09 5.51
C GLU A 63 0.86 6.33 6.85
N ASN A 64 0.10 5.23 6.87
CA ASN A 64 -0.05 4.39 8.06
C ASN A 64 1.28 3.82 8.54
N THR A 65 2.12 3.35 7.62
CA THR A 65 3.45 2.81 7.93
C THR A 65 4.36 3.92 8.46
N ALA A 66 4.36 5.10 7.85
CA ALA A 66 5.14 6.24 8.32
C ALA A 66 4.68 6.73 9.71
N ASN A 67 3.38 6.77 9.98
CA ASN A 67 2.82 7.13 11.29
C ASN A 67 3.34 6.21 12.41
N ARG A 68 3.52 4.91 12.13
CA ARG A 68 4.01 3.90 13.08
C ARG A 68 5.54 3.80 13.12
N SER A 69 6.25 4.55 12.28
CA SER A 69 7.69 4.46 12.13
C SER A 69 8.45 5.32 13.15
N SER A 70 9.40 4.68 13.85
CA SER A 70 10.27 5.30 14.84
C SER A 70 11.74 4.96 14.67
N THR A 71 12.08 3.95 13.86
CA THR A 71 13.45 3.45 13.66
C THR A 71 13.87 3.61 12.20
N ARG A 72 15.19 3.61 11.94
CA ARG A 72 15.73 3.69 10.58
C ARG A 72 15.24 2.53 9.70
N LYS A 73 15.09 1.33 10.27
CA LYS A 73 14.51 0.17 9.57
C LYS A 73 13.06 0.42 9.16
N HIS A 74 12.24 1.03 10.00
CA HIS A 74 10.86 1.37 9.63
C HIS A 74 10.83 2.42 8.50
N TYR A 75 11.71 3.43 8.53
CA TYR A 75 11.79 4.42 7.45
C TYR A 75 12.24 3.83 6.12
N GLN A 76 13.16 2.85 6.13
CA GLN A 76 13.53 2.10 4.93
C GLN A 76 12.34 1.32 4.36
N ASP A 77 11.48 0.78 5.22
CA ASP A 77 10.26 0.09 4.81
C ASP A 77 9.25 1.04 4.16
N VAL A 78 9.03 2.23 4.73
CA VAL A 78 8.24 3.30 4.09
C VAL A 78 8.77 3.59 2.68
N CYS A 79 10.09 3.75 2.53
CA CYS A 79 10.71 4.01 1.23
C CYS A 79 10.57 2.82 0.25
N ARG A 80 10.55 1.59 0.75
CA ARG A 80 10.31 0.38 -0.05
C ARG A 80 8.89 0.39 -0.62
N ILE A 81 7.89 0.73 0.19
CA ILE A 81 6.50 0.81 -0.25
C ILE A 81 6.32 1.92 -1.29
N ILE A 82 6.95 3.09 -1.10
CA ILE A 82 6.93 4.17 -2.10
C ILE A 82 7.51 3.71 -3.45
N ARG A 83 8.60 2.94 -3.44
CA ARG A 83 9.17 2.36 -4.67
C ARG A 83 8.24 1.32 -5.31
N MET A 84 7.46 0.58 -4.52
CA MET A 84 6.45 -0.34 -5.07
C MET A 84 5.35 0.43 -5.80
N LEU A 85 4.86 1.53 -5.21
CA LEU A 85 3.89 2.42 -5.87
C LEU A 85 4.45 2.98 -7.18
N GLN A 86 5.72 3.43 -7.20
CA GLN A 86 6.36 3.88 -8.44
C GLN A 86 6.41 2.78 -9.51
N ARG A 87 6.80 1.56 -9.14
CA ARG A 87 6.85 0.40 -10.06
C ARG A 87 5.48 -0.05 -10.54
N ALA A 88 4.44 0.24 -9.76
CA ALA A 88 3.04 0.03 -10.10
C ALA A 88 2.46 1.12 -11.03
N GLY A 89 3.30 2.02 -11.57
CA GLY A 89 2.87 3.10 -12.45
C GLY A 89 2.34 4.34 -11.72
N GLY A 90 2.49 4.41 -10.39
CA GLY A 90 2.05 5.53 -9.56
C GLY A 90 3.16 6.53 -9.24
N GLU A 91 3.95 6.96 -10.23
CA GLU A 91 5.08 7.87 -10.00
C GLU A 91 4.64 9.22 -9.41
N THR A 92 3.59 9.82 -9.97
CA THR A 92 3.01 11.09 -9.48
C THR A 92 2.56 10.96 -8.02
N GLU A 93 1.89 9.87 -7.70
CA GLU A 93 1.33 9.54 -6.39
C GLU A 93 2.43 9.22 -5.38
N ALA A 94 3.52 8.57 -5.82
CA ALA A 94 4.71 8.34 -5.02
C ALA A 94 5.42 9.65 -4.67
N GLN A 95 5.59 10.57 -5.64
CA GLN A 95 6.15 11.89 -5.37
C GLN A 95 5.26 12.71 -4.43
N GLN A 96 3.93 12.64 -4.59
CA GLN A 96 2.99 13.28 -3.69
C GLN A 96 3.12 12.74 -2.26
N SER A 97 3.26 11.43 -2.11
CA SER A 97 3.50 10.78 -0.82
C SER A 97 4.80 11.28 -0.17
N VAL A 98 5.89 11.39 -0.92
CA VAL A 98 7.15 11.96 -0.41
C VAL A 98 6.96 13.40 0.07
N ARG A 99 6.34 14.27 -0.74
CA ARG A 99 6.08 15.67 -0.36
C ARG A 99 5.24 15.76 0.91
N MET A 100 4.18 14.98 0.99
CA MET A 100 3.29 14.92 2.15
C MET A 100 4.02 14.45 3.41
N LEU A 101 4.83 13.40 3.33
CA LEU A 101 5.61 12.91 4.47
C LEU A 101 6.68 13.90 4.93
N LEU A 102 7.38 14.57 4.00
CA LEU A 102 8.36 15.60 4.32
C LEU A 102 7.73 16.80 5.05
N ALA A 103 6.51 17.19 4.65
CA ALA A 103 5.75 18.25 5.29
C ALA A 103 5.19 17.84 6.67
N LYS A 104 4.67 16.60 6.78
CA LYS A 104 4.08 16.06 8.02
C LYS A 104 5.13 15.80 9.11
N TYR A 105 6.36 15.44 8.74
CA TYR A 105 7.41 15.01 9.65
C TYR A 105 8.69 15.85 9.61
N PRO A 106 8.62 17.17 9.85
CA PRO A 106 9.79 18.05 9.72
C PRO A 106 10.92 17.72 10.71
N ARG A 107 10.58 17.15 11.88
CA ARG A 107 11.53 16.81 12.95
C ARG A 107 12.12 15.40 12.87
N LYS A 108 11.66 14.54 11.94
CA LYS A 108 12.21 13.18 11.77
C LYS A 108 13.36 13.20 10.76
N SER A 109 14.52 13.75 11.14
CA SER A 109 15.69 13.92 10.25
C SER A 109 16.07 12.64 9.50
N ALA A 110 16.14 11.50 10.21
CA ALA A 110 16.47 10.21 9.60
C ALA A 110 15.43 9.75 8.55
N LEU A 111 14.13 10.02 8.75
CA LEU A 111 13.13 9.73 7.73
C LEU A 111 13.34 10.62 6.49
N ARG A 112 13.59 11.92 6.70
CA ARG A 112 13.83 12.87 5.60
C ARG A 112 15.06 12.47 4.78
N GLU A 113 16.14 12.06 5.43
CA GLU A 113 17.33 11.52 4.75
C GLU A 113 17.01 10.31 3.87
N GLU A 114 16.20 9.37 4.35
CA GLU A 114 15.81 8.20 3.54
C GLU A 114 14.91 8.61 2.36
N LEU A 115 13.96 9.51 2.58
CA LEU A 115 13.03 9.99 1.54
C LEU A 115 13.74 10.73 0.41
N ILE A 116 14.75 11.57 0.72
CA ILE A 116 15.49 12.35 -0.30
C ILE A 116 16.35 11.45 -1.19
N LYS A 117 16.70 10.24 -0.75
CA LYS A 117 17.45 9.26 -1.56
C LYS A 117 16.58 8.59 -2.63
N LEU A 118 15.26 8.75 -2.59
CA LEU A 118 14.37 8.22 -3.63
C LEU A 118 14.62 8.95 -4.96
N ARG A 119 14.69 8.18 -6.05
CA ARG A 119 14.86 8.69 -7.40
C ARG A 119 13.57 8.50 -8.18
N PHE A 120 13.12 9.57 -8.80
CA PHE A 120 11.99 9.61 -9.72
C PHE A 120 12.55 9.81 -11.14
N GLN A 121 11.99 9.11 -12.13
CA GLN A 121 12.47 9.10 -13.51
C GLN A 121 11.62 10.00 -14.40
#